data_AF-A0A0L6WRF6-F1
#
_entry.id   AF-A0A0L6WRF6-F1
#
_cell.length_a   1.000
_cell.length_b   1.000
_cell.length_c   1.000
_cell.angle_alpha   90.00
_cell.angle_beta   90.00
_cell.angle_gamma   90.00
#
_symmetry.space_group_name_H-M   'P 1'
#
loop_
_entity.id
_entity.type
_entity.pdbx_description
1 polymer ?
#
loop_
_entity_poly.entity_id
_entity_poly.type
_entity_poly.pdbx_seq_one_letter_code
_entity_poly.pdbx_strand_id
1 'polypeptide(L)'
;FCVGCDFMNWCFFFDECTDIATPQEAQEAQEMVTIAMDVIRNPDKERPHGEFIIGEATRQFWKLSSKCASEEVFEDPLIRRLSNICVDLIILSNDICSYNVEQARGDADHNLVTILMHHENLDLNEAMKWIGDYASKIVREFLNDLDHVPSFGADRKLPAK
;
A
#
# COMPACT_ATOMS: atom_id res chain seq x y z
N PHE A 1 -12.06 -9.99 1.96
CA PHE A 1 -12.29 -8.81 1.09
C PHE A 1 -12.14 -7.47 1.82
N CYS A 2 -12.41 -7.34 3.13
CA CYS A 2 -12.24 -6.05 3.84
C CYS A 2 -10.77 -5.61 4.10
N VAL A 3 -9.86 -6.53 4.44
CA VAL A 3 -8.49 -6.18 4.84
C VAL A 3 -7.69 -5.47 3.74
N GLY A 4 -7.88 -5.88 2.48
CA GLY A 4 -7.22 -5.27 1.34
C GLY A 4 -7.63 -3.81 1.15
N CYS A 5 -8.93 -3.52 1.10
CA CYS A 5 -9.44 -2.14 0.96
C CYS A 5 -9.05 -1.24 2.14
N ASP A 6 -9.04 -1.79 3.36
CA ASP A 6 -8.63 -1.05 4.54
C ASP A 6 -7.10 -0.74 4.50
N PHE A 7 -6.29 -1.66 3.96
CA PHE A 7 -4.86 -1.43 3.73
C PHE A 7 -4.63 -0.38 2.64
N MET A 8 -5.45 -0.39 1.58
CA MET A 8 -5.40 0.63 0.53
C MET A 8 -5.64 2.03 1.10
N ASN A 9 -6.70 2.20 1.91
CA ASN A 9 -6.98 3.49 2.55
C ASN A 9 -5.83 3.95 3.47
N TRP A 10 -5.17 3.01 4.15
CA TRP A 10 -4.01 3.31 4.97
C TRP A 10 -2.79 3.72 4.13
N CYS A 11 -2.49 3.04 3.02
CA CYS A 11 -1.40 3.41 2.12
C CYS A 11 -1.59 4.82 1.56
N PHE A 12 -2.79 5.18 1.08
CA PHE A 12 -3.07 6.54 0.62
C PHE A 12 -2.95 7.59 1.72
N PHE A 13 -3.40 7.27 2.93
CA PHE A 13 -3.24 8.18 4.08
C PHE A 13 -1.77 8.38 4.45
N PHE A 14 -1.00 7.29 4.43
CA PHE A 14 0.44 7.31 4.71
C PHE A 14 1.21 8.13 3.68
N ASP A 15 0.92 7.91 2.39
CA ASP A 15 1.49 8.61 1.24
C ASP A 15 1.26 10.13 1.30
N GLU A 16 0.02 10.58 1.50
CA GLU A 16 -0.31 12.00 1.67
C GLU A 16 0.38 12.62 2.90
N CYS A 17 0.57 11.82 3.97
CA CYS A 17 1.30 12.26 5.16
C CYS A 17 2.81 12.37 4.92
N THR A 18 3.38 11.59 3.99
CA THR A 18 4.81 11.65 3.64
C THR A 18 5.12 12.68 2.56
N ASP A 19 4.20 12.97 1.66
CA ASP A 19 4.40 13.89 0.52
C ASP A 19 4.35 15.38 0.90
N ILE A 20 3.78 15.70 2.05
CA ILE A 20 3.80 17.07 2.59
C ILE A 20 5.16 17.44 3.21
N ALA A 21 6.16 16.55 3.20
CA ALA A 21 7.36 16.72 3.98
C ALA A 21 8.50 17.49 3.26
N THR A 22 8.68 18.76 3.57
CA THR A 22 9.93 19.54 3.38
C THR A 22 11.11 18.91 4.16
N PRO A 23 12.39 19.32 3.95
CA PRO A 23 13.54 18.73 4.66
C PRO A 23 13.49 18.81 6.20
N GLN A 24 12.68 19.73 6.75
CA GLN A 24 12.44 19.85 8.18
C GLN A 24 11.32 18.89 8.64
N GLU A 25 10.36 18.61 7.76
CA GLU A 25 9.28 17.63 7.92
C GLU A 25 9.73 16.21 7.53
N ALA A 26 10.87 16.01 6.87
CA ALA A 26 11.44 14.67 6.63
C ALA A 26 11.75 13.94 7.94
N GLN A 27 12.12 14.69 8.99
CA GLN A 27 12.27 14.15 10.34
C GLN A 27 10.91 13.75 10.94
N GLU A 28 9.85 14.51 10.65
CA GLU A 28 8.48 14.19 11.06
C GLU A 28 7.93 12.98 10.30
N ALA A 29 8.19 12.87 8.98
CA ALA A 29 7.86 11.71 8.17
C ALA A 29 8.56 10.45 8.71
N GLN A 30 9.85 10.56 9.05
CA GLN A 30 10.60 9.46 9.69
C GLN A 30 9.99 9.06 11.06
N GLU A 31 9.51 10.03 11.83
CA GLU A 31 8.80 9.80 13.10
C GLU A 31 7.45 9.11 12.87
N MET A 32 6.67 9.56 11.88
CA MET A 32 5.41 8.93 11.46
C MET A 32 5.61 7.48 10.99
N VAL A 33 6.64 7.20 10.19
CA VAL A 33 7.03 5.83 9.79
C VAL A 33 7.36 4.99 11.01
N THR A 34 8.15 5.54 11.94
CA THR A 34 8.56 4.84 13.16
C THR A 34 7.37 4.50 14.04
N ILE A 35 6.43 5.45 14.20
CA ILE A 35 5.17 5.29 14.92
C ILE A 35 4.32 4.20 14.27
N ALA A 36 4.12 4.25 12.95
CA ALA A 36 3.33 3.25 12.23
C ALA A 36 3.92 1.83 12.37
N MET A 37 5.24 1.70 12.24
CA MET A 37 5.93 0.42 12.42
C MET A 37 5.88 -0.08 13.86
N ASP A 38 5.93 0.80 14.86
CA ASP A 38 5.72 0.44 16.28
C ASP A 38 4.30 -0.08 16.50
N VAL A 39 3.29 0.54 15.89
CA VAL A 39 1.89 0.10 16.00
C VAL A 39 1.68 -1.27 15.37
N ILE A 40 2.24 -1.52 14.19
CA ILE A 40 2.15 -2.82 13.52
C ILE A 40 2.78 -3.92 14.37
N ARG A 41 3.92 -3.65 15.01
CA ARG A 41 4.64 -4.60 15.86
C ARG A 41 4.01 -4.77 17.25
N ASN A 42 3.42 -3.71 17.80
CA ASN A 42 2.90 -3.63 19.16
C ASN A 42 1.46 -3.05 19.20
N PRO A 43 0.47 -3.70 18.58
CA PRO A 43 -0.85 -3.09 18.35
C PRO A 43 -1.67 -2.86 19.62
N ASP A 44 -1.34 -3.53 20.72
CA ASP A 44 -2.03 -3.39 22.01
C ASP A 44 -1.38 -2.38 22.96
N LYS A 45 -0.25 -1.78 22.57
CA LYS A 45 0.39 -0.71 23.33
C LYS A 45 -0.52 0.52 23.39
N GLU A 46 -0.66 1.12 24.58
CA GLU A 46 -1.34 2.40 24.74
C GLU A 46 -0.59 3.51 23.99
N ARG A 47 -1.34 4.34 23.24
CA ARG A 47 -0.74 5.41 22.43
C ARG A 47 -0.53 6.66 23.30
N PRO A 48 0.64 7.33 23.23
CA PRO A 48 0.90 8.54 24.00
C PRO A 48 -0.05 9.69 23.62
N HIS A 49 -0.39 10.54 24.59
CA HIS A 49 -1.09 11.79 24.30
C HIS A 49 -0.19 12.74 23.51
N GLY A 50 -0.69 13.27 22.40
CA GLY A 50 0.04 14.20 21.52
C GLY A 50 0.82 13.53 20.39
N GLU A 51 0.72 12.21 20.23
CA GLU A 51 1.28 11.49 19.09
C GLU A 51 0.55 11.85 17.77
N PHE A 52 1.26 11.74 16.65
CA PHE A 52 0.67 11.86 15.31
C PHE A 52 -0.53 10.93 15.10
N ILE A 53 -1.58 11.46 14.45
CA ILE A 53 -2.83 10.74 14.19
C ILE A 53 -2.62 9.41 13.45
N ILE A 54 -1.53 9.29 12.69
CA ILE A 54 -1.14 8.06 12.01
C ILE A 54 -0.99 6.87 12.95
N GLY A 55 -0.58 7.09 14.21
CA GLY A 55 -0.45 6.03 15.21
C GLY A 55 -1.80 5.39 15.55
N GLU A 56 -2.81 6.21 15.87
CA GLU A 56 -4.14 5.70 16.20
C GLU A 56 -4.87 5.16 14.96
N ALA A 57 -4.72 5.83 13.80
CA ALA A 57 -5.28 5.34 12.54
C ALA A 57 -4.72 3.95 12.17
N THR A 58 -3.40 3.78 12.24
CA THR A 58 -2.72 2.49 12.00
C THR A 58 -3.20 1.43 13.00
N ARG A 59 -3.44 1.80 14.26
CA ARG A 59 -3.84 0.85 15.32
C ARG A 59 -5.25 0.32 15.07
N GLN A 60 -6.19 1.20 14.71
CA GLN A 60 -7.56 0.81 14.39
C GLN A 60 -7.61 -0.06 13.15
N PHE A 61 -6.87 0.31 12.10
CA PHE A 61 -6.69 -0.50 10.91
C PHE A 61 -6.18 -1.91 11.27
N TRP A 62 -5.04 -2.00 11.97
CA TRP A 62 -4.42 -3.28 12.30
C TRP A 62 -5.33 -4.20 13.14
N LYS A 63 -6.07 -3.63 14.10
CA LYS A 63 -7.00 -4.40 14.95
C LYS A 63 -8.21 -4.93 14.19
N LEU A 64 -8.68 -4.22 13.17
CA LEU A 64 -9.77 -4.69 12.30
C LEU A 64 -9.26 -5.75 11.32
N SER A 65 -8.11 -5.49 10.71
CA SER A 65 -7.46 -6.39 9.75
C SER A 65 -7.08 -7.74 10.37
N SER A 66 -6.48 -7.72 11.57
CA SER A 66 -6.07 -8.93 12.30
C SER A 66 -7.24 -9.82 12.70
N LYS A 67 -8.45 -9.27 12.89
CA LYS A 67 -9.65 -10.06 13.20
C LYS A 67 -10.20 -10.81 12.00
N CYS A 68 -9.94 -10.32 10.79
CA CYS A 68 -10.34 -10.94 9.54
C CYS A 68 -9.27 -11.86 8.96
N ALA A 69 -8.10 -11.90 9.58
CA ALA A 69 -6.94 -12.69 9.17
C ALA A 69 -6.92 -14.04 9.87
N SER A 70 -7.30 -15.11 9.18
CA SER A 70 -6.72 -16.41 9.56
C SER A 70 -5.29 -16.44 9.03
N GLU A 71 -4.33 -16.78 9.90
CA GLU A 71 -2.90 -16.87 9.55
C GLU A 71 -2.67 -17.77 8.31
N GLU A 72 -3.47 -18.83 8.17
CA GLU A 72 -3.52 -19.69 6.99
C GLU A 72 -3.77 -18.95 5.66
N VAL A 73 -4.59 -17.90 5.66
CA VAL A 73 -4.87 -17.07 4.48
C VAL A 73 -3.68 -16.16 4.15
N PHE A 74 -2.99 -15.64 5.18
CA PHE A 74 -1.89 -14.70 5.00
C PHE A 74 -0.57 -15.37 4.62
N GLU A 75 -0.37 -16.61 5.07
CA GLU A 75 0.80 -17.42 4.70
C GLU A 75 0.65 -18.05 3.31
N ASP A 76 -0.57 -18.11 2.76
CA ASP A 76 -0.82 -18.65 1.43
C ASP A 76 -0.04 -17.86 0.37
N PRO A 77 0.86 -18.53 -0.40
CA PRO A 77 1.70 -17.85 -1.38
C PRO A 77 0.92 -17.12 -2.48
N LEU A 78 -0.27 -17.62 -2.84
CA LEU A 78 -1.10 -17.03 -3.87
C LEU A 78 -1.79 -15.76 -3.35
N ILE A 79 -2.27 -15.78 -2.11
CA ILE A 79 -2.80 -14.57 -1.45
C ILE A 79 -1.72 -13.51 -1.29
N ARG A 80 -0.48 -13.90 -0.92
CA ARG A 80 0.67 -12.99 -0.91
C ARG A 80 0.96 -12.39 -2.28
N ARG A 81 0.97 -13.20 -3.34
CA ARG A 81 1.17 -12.74 -4.72
C ARG A 81 0.09 -11.75 -5.16
N LEU A 82 -1.18 -12.05 -4.92
CA LEU A 82 -2.30 -11.15 -5.23
C LEU A 82 -2.18 -9.83 -4.46
N SER A 83 -1.77 -9.88 -3.19
CA SER A 83 -1.54 -8.69 -2.36
C SER A 83 -0.42 -7.81 -2.91
N ASN A 84 0.71 -8.42 -3.32
CA ASN A 84 1.81 -7.68 -3.94
C ASN A 84 1.38 -7.01 -5.25
N ILE A 85 0.61 -7.70 -6.10
CA ILE A 85 0.09 -7.10 -7.33
C ILE A 85 -0.82 -5.91 -7.03
N CYS A 86 -1.68 -5.99 -6.01
CA CYS A 86 -2.49 -4.85 -5.59
C CYS A 86 -1.63 -3.66 -5.15
N VAL A 87 -0.57 -3.91 -4.37
CA VAL A 87 0.37 -2.86 -3.94
C VAL A 87 1.06 -2.21 -5.13
N ASP A 88 1.58 -3.00 -6.07
CA ASP A 88 2.20 -2.50 -7.29
C ASP A 88 1.21 -1.64 -8.10
N LEU A 89 -0.03 -2.11 -8.29
CA LEU A 89 -1.06 -1.36 -9.01
C LEU A 89 -1.38 -0.02 -8.34
N ILE A 90 -1.34 0.06 -7.02
CA ILE A 90 -1.56 1.30 -6.28
C ILE A 90 -0.40 2.28 -6.53
N ILE A 91 0.84 1.83 -6.38
CA ILE A 91 2.03 2.66 -6.61
C ILE A 91 2.03 3.19 -8.05
N LEU A 92 1.85 2.31 -9.04
CA LEU A 92 1.83 2.71 -10.45
C LEU A 92 0.71 3.72 -10.76
N SER A 93 -0.45 3.57 -10.10
CA SER A 93 -1.58 4.48 -10.29
C SER A 93 -1.36 5.82 -9.61
N ASN A 94 -0.76 5.80 -8.41
CA ASN A 94 -0.37 7.01 -7.68
C ASN A 94 0.61 7.81 -8.53
N ASP A 95 1.75 7.22 -8.92
CA ASP A 95 2.78 7.89 -9.72
C ASP A 95 2.23 8.54 -10.98
N ILE A 96 1.36 7.85 -11.74
CA ILE A 96 0.70 8.43 -12.93
C ILE A 96 -0.18 9.63 -12.57
N CYS A 97 -0.98 9.53 -11.51
CA CYS A 97 -1.98 10.54 -11.16
C CYS A 97 -1.35 11.76 -10.47
N SER A 98 -0.34 11.54 -9.63
CA SER A 98 0.35 12.57 -8.86
C SER A 98 1.42 13.30 -9.67
N TYR A 99 1.98 12.67 -10.72
CA TYR A 99 3.13 13.18 -11.48
C TYR A 99 3.01 14.66 -11.85
N ASN A 100 1.86 15.09 -12.40
CA ASN A 100 1.70 16.48 -12.84
C ASN A 100 1.78 17.49 -11.68
N VAL A 101 1.36 17.09 -10.48
CA VAL A 101 1.47 17.92 -9.27
C VAL A 101 2.92 17.93 -8.81
N GLU A 102 3.55 16.77 -8.71
CA GLU A 102 4.90 16.63 -8.18
C GLU A 102 5.94 17.31 -9.08
N GLN A 103 5.86 17.13 -10.41
CA GLN A 103 6.82 17.75 -11.32
C GLN A 103 6.70 19.29 -11.31
N ALA A 104 5.50 19.82 -11.07
CA ALA A 104 5.27 21.25 -10.95
C ALA A 104 5.82 21.84 -9.64
N ARG A 105 5.91 21.03 -8.58
CA ARG A 105 6.51 21.40 -7.28
C ARG A 105 8.01 21.17 -7.25
N GLY A 106 8.53 20.34 -8.15
CA GLY A 106 9.94 19.98 -8.23
C GLY A 106 10.33 18.85 -7.26
N ASP A 107 9.39 18.00 -6.87
CA ASP A 107 9.59 16.85 -5.97
C ASP A 107 9.34 15.49 -6.66
N ALA A 108 9.14 15.45 -7.98
CA ALA A 108 8.93 14.24 -8.76
C ALA A 108 10.17 13.34 -8.96
N ASP A 109 11.29 13.57 -8.25
CA ASP A 109 12.55 12.82 -8.46
C ASP A 109 12.39 11.31 -8.19
N HIS A 110 11.46 10.95 -7.31
CA HIS A 110 11.16 9.56 -6.95
C HIS A 110 9.97 8.96 -7.71
N ASN A 111 9.27 9.76 -8.52
CA ASN A 111 8.18 9.30 -9.34
C ASN A 111 8.68 8.41 -10.48
N LEU A 112 8.05 7.27 -10.71
CA LEU A 112 8.46 6.30 -11.73
C LEU A 112 8.46 6.89 -13.15
N VAL A 113 7.60 7.88 -13.43
CA VAL A 113 7.60 8.61 -14.70
C VAL A 113 8.96 9.30 -14.91
N THR A 114 9.45 10.04 -13.91
CA THR A 114 10.76 10.69 -13.94
C THR A 114 11.89 9.68 -14.06
N ILE A 115 11.82 8.59 -13.29
CA ILE A 115 12.82 7.52 -13.30
C ILE A 115 12.94 6.91 -14.69
N LEU A 116 11.82 6.56 -15.34
CA LEU A 116 11.80 5.97 -16.68
C LEU A 116 12.30 6.95 -17.74
N MET A 117 11.91 8.23 -17.65
CA MET A 117 12.41 9.25 -18.58
C MET A 117 13.93 9.39 -18.51
N HIS A 118 14.52 9.30 -17.31
CA HIS A 118 15.97 9.44 -17.12
C HIS A 118 16.75 8.16 -17.42
N HIS A 119 16.31 7.01 -16.91
CA HIS A 119 17.08 5.76 -16.97
C HIS A 119 16.87 5.01 -18.29
N GLU A 120 15.66 5.04 -18.83
CA GLU A 120 15.32 4.37 -20.10
C GLU A 120 15.36 5.35 -21.28
N ASN A 121 15.68 6.62 -21.04
CA ASN A 121 15.74 7.70 -22.04
C ASN A 121 14.43 7.81 -22.84
N LEU A 122 13.30 7.67 -22.14
CA LEU A 122 11.95 7.77 -22.70
C LEU A 122 11.45 9.21 -22.65
N ASP A 123 10.58 9.58 -23.59
CA ASP A 123 9.75 10.78 -23.42
C ASP A 123 8.60 10.54 -22.43
N LEU A 124 7.90 11.61 -22.05
CA LEU A 124 6.78 11.54 -21.10
C LEU A 124 5.68 10.55 -21.54
N ASN A 125 5.31 10.55 -22.82
CA ASN A 125 4.25 9.67 -23.31
C ASN A 125 4.72 8.22 -23.33
N GLU A 126 5.97 7.98 -23.72
CA GLU A 126 6.60 6.66 -23.71
C GLU A 126 6.69 6.10 -22.28
N ALA A 127 7.10 6.90 -21.31
CA ALA A 127 7.15 6.53 -19.90
C ALA A 127 5.75 6.20 -19.36
N MET A 128 4.76 7.08 -19.57
CA MET A 128 3.37 6.86 -19.14
C MET A 128 2.78 5.60 -19.79
N LYS A 129 3.08 5.38 -21.08
CA LYS A 129 2.66 4.17 -21.79
C LYS A 129 3.32 2.92 -21.19
N TRP A 130 4.60 2.97 -20.86
CA TRP A 130 5.31 1.85 -20.25
C TRP A 130 4.69 1.44 -18.92
N ILE A 131 4.40 2.41 -18.05
CA ILE A 131 3.74 2.17 -16.75
C ILE A 131 2.34 1.57 -16.97
N GLY A 132 1.55 2.13 -17.90
CA GLY A 132 0.23 1.62 -18.24
C GLY A 132 0.24 0.19 -18.82
N ASP A 133 1.23 -0.14 -19.66
CA ASP A 133 1.42 -1.48 -20.21
C ASP A 133 1.79 -2.49 -19.10
N TYR A 134 2.66 -2.09 -18.17
CA TYR A 134 3.06 -2.90 -17.02
C TYR A 134 1.89 -3.13 -16.05
N ALA A 135 1.14 -2.09 -15.70
CA ALA A 135 -0.08 -2.19 -14.89
C ALA A 135 -1.09 -3.15 -15.55
N SER A 136 -1.30 -3.01 -16.86
CA SER A 136 -2.19 -3.91 -17.62
C SER A 136 -1.71 -5.37 -17.59
N LYS A 137 -0.40 -5.60 -17.61
CA LYS A 137 0.19 -6.95 -17.52
C LYS A 137 -0.11 -7.57 -16.16
N ILE A 138 0.19 -6.87 -15.06
CA ILE A 138 0.00 -7.44 -13.72
C ILE A 138 -1.49 -7.58 -13.34
N VAL A 139 -2.39 -6.74 -13.88
CA VAL A 139 -3.86 -6.98 -13.78
C VAL A 139 -4.24 -8.33 -14.40
N ARG A 140 -3.71 -8.66 -15.58
CA ARG A 140 -4.00 -9.96 -16.21
C ARG A 140 -3.47 -11.12 -15.37
N GLU A 141 -2.28 -10.96 -14.77
CA GLU A 141 -1.73 -11.97 -13.86
C GLU A 141 -2.60 -12.13 -12.61
N PHE A 142 -3.06 -11.04 -12.00
CA PHE A 142 -3.98 -11.05 -10.86
C PHE A 142 -5.26 -11.83 -11.19
N LEU A 143 -5.89 -11.54 -12.33
CA LEU A 143 -7.13 -12.20 -12.73
C LEU A 143 -6.92 -13.70 -12.95
N ASN A 144 -5.82 -14.09 -13.58
CA ASN A 144 -5.47 -15.49 -13.76
C ASN A 144 -5.20 -16.20 -12.43
N ASP A 145 -4.49 -15.55 -11.51
CA ASP A 145 -4.19 -16.09 -10.19
C ASP A 145 -5.44 -16.22 -9.31
N LEU A 146 -6.40 -15.30 -9.45
CA LEU A 146 -7.64 -15.29 -8.69
C LEU A 146 -8.45 -16.59 -8.89
N ASP A 147 -8.42 -17.16 -10.10
CA ASP A 147 -9.08 -18.42 -10.43
C ASP A 147 -8.49 -19.64 -9.69
N HIS A 148 -7.30 -19.49 -9.11
CA HIS A 148 -6.58 -20.55 -8.41
C HIS A 148 -6.63 -20.40 -6.88
N VAL A 149 -7.31 -19.36 -6.37
CA VAL A 149 -7.39 -19.10 -4.92
C VAL A 149 -8.15 -20.23 -4.23
N PRO A 150 -7.55 -20.88 -3.20
CA PRO A 150 -8.21 -21.96 -2.50
C PRO A 150 -9.39 -21.43 -1.67
N SER A 151 -10.36 -22.31 -1.42
CA SER A 151 -11.43 -22.00 -0.48
C SER A 151 -10.90 -22.09 0.95
N PHE A 152 -10.93 -20.98 1.68
CA PHE A 152 -10.54 -20.94 3.09
C PHE A 152 -11.77 -21.16 4.00
N GLY A 153 -11.64 -22.04 4.99
CA GLY A 153 -12.62 -22.17 6.07
C GLY A 153 -13.78 -23.14 5.84
N ALA A 154 -13.71 -24.04 4.85
CA ALA A 154 -14.76 -25.04 4.59
C ALA A 154 -15.01 -26.02 5.76
N ASP A 155 -14.07 -26.17 6.70
CA ASP A 155 -14.16 -27.09 7.84
C ASP A 155 -14.54 -26.44 9.18
N ARG A 156 -14.83 -25.13 9.24
CA ARG A 156 -15.33 -24.53 10.49
C ARG A 156 -16.80 -24.90 10.69
N LYS A 157 -17.04 -26.09 11.26
CA LYS A 157 -18.28 -26.36 12.01
C LYS A 157 -18.36 -25.31 13.13
N LEU A 158 -19.17 -24.28 12.91
CA LEU A 158 -19.54 -23.33 13.95
C LEU A 158 -20.08 -24.13 15.14
N PRO A 159 -19.61 -23.90 16.38
CA PRO A 159 -20.21 -24.52 17.55
C PRO A 159 -21.68 -24.09 17.63
N ALA A 160 -22.58 -25.07 17.84
CA ALA A 160 -24.00 -24.82 18.02
C ALA A 160 -24.20 -23.85 19.21
N LYS A 161 -25.09 -22.87 19.02
CA LYS A 161 -25.48 -21.86 20.01
C LYS A 161 -25.94 -22.45 21.33
#